data_AF-A0A8J8K4H8-F1
#
_entry.id   AF-A0A8J8K4H8-F1
#
_cell.length_a   1.000
_cell.length_b   1.000
_cell.length_c   1.000
_cell.angle_alpha   90.00
_cell.angle_beta   90.00
_cell.angle_gamma   90.00
#
_symmetry.space_group_name_H-M   'P 1'
#
loop_
_entity.id
_entity.type
_entity.pdbx_description
1 polymer ?
#
loop_
_entity_poly.entity_id
_entity_poly.type
_entity_poly.pdbx_seq_one_letter_code
_entity_poly.pdbx_strand_id
1 'polypeptide(L)'
;MTVTEGCAEALKAMQEAVGEDVMVTEVDAFVARCGCSGLVFMFRGLETEDVSDELVKTALKAAESVGLKPDVVYVRTVPGTDVVIDVGVRELCERCSEEFSGDRPRPDLRVVWRRG
;
A
#
# COMPACT_ATOMS: atom_id res chain seq x y z
N MET A 1 20.53 -5.43 4.37
CA MET A 1 19.85 -4.54 3.42
C MET A 1 19.44 -3.30 4.16
N THR A 2 19.74 -2.12 3.62
CA THR A 2 19.26 -0.84 4.14
C THR A 2 17.80 -0.61 3.73
N VAL A 3 17.10 0.30 4.40
CA VAL A 3 15.72 0.68 4.02
C VAL A 3 15.69 1.23 2.58
N THR A 4 16.70 2.01 2.19
CA THR A 4 16.80 2.55 0.82
C THR A 4 16.96 1.46 -0.23
N GLU A 5 17.81 0.46 0.00
CA GLU A 5 17.95 -0.69 -0.90
C GLU A 5 16.64 -1.48 -1.01
N GLY A 6 15.99 -1.76 0.12
CA GLY A 6 14.71 -2.47 0.12
C GLY A 6 13.59 -1.70 -0.56
N CYS A 7 13.52 -0.38 -0.38
CA CYS A 7 12.60 0.50 -1.11
C CYS A 7 12.87 0.50 -2.62
N ALA A 8 14.14 0.53 -3.04
CA ALA A 8 14.48 0.49 -4.46
C ALA A 8 14.04 -0.84 -5.12
N GLU A 9 14.26 -1.96 -4.45
CA GLU A 9 13.78 -3.28 -4.91
C GLU A 9 12.26 -3.37 -4.92
N ALA A 10 11.60 -2.87 -3.87
CA ALA A 10 10.15 -2.82 -3.77
C ALA A 10 9.52 -2.00 -4.91
N LEU A 11 10.07 -0.82 -5.21
CA LEU A 11 9.59 0.03 -6.29
C LEU A 11 9.69 -0.69 -7.65
N LYS A 12 10.84 -1.35 -7.91
CA LYS A 12 11.04 -2.13 -9.13
C LYS A 12 10.03 -3.28 -9.24
N ALA A 13 9.83 -4.04 -8.17
CA ALA A 13 8.87 -5.13 -8.15
C ALA A 13 7.44 -4.64 -8.41
N MET A 14 7.06 -3.50 -7.84
CA MET A 14 5.74 -2.91 -8.09
C MET A 14 5.57 -2.41 -9.52
N GLN A 15 6.63 -1.89 -10.16
CA GLN A 15 6.61 -1.53 -11.58
C GLN A 15 6.44 -2.76 -12.49
N GLU A 16 7.03 -3.89 -12.13
CA GLU A 16 6.86 -5.16 -12.86
C GLU A 16 5.47 -5.80 -12.65
N ALA A 17 4.77 -5.44 -11.58
CA ALA A 17 3.47 -5.98 -11.21
C ALA A 17 2.27 -5.22 -11.83
N VAL A 18 2.51 -4.12 -12.55
CA VAL A 18 1.47 -3.29 -13.18
C VAL A 18 1.54 -3.30 -14.71
N GLY A 19 0.45 -2.89 -15.36
CA GLY A 19 0.38 -2.80 -16.83
C GLY A 19 1.25 -1.66 -17.41
N GLU A 20 1.50 -1.69 -18.72
CA GLU A 20 2.40 -0.75 -19.42
C GLU A 20 1.96 0.72 -19.32
N ASP A 21 0.66 0.97 -19.14
CA ASP A 21 0.08 2.33 -19.01
C ASP A 21 0.10 2.86 -17.55
N VAL A 22 0.57 2.06 -16.60
CA VAL A 22 0.62 2.41 -15.18
C VAL A 22 2.05 2.71 -14.75
N MET A 23 2.24 3.85 -14.08
CA MET A 23 3.54 4.25 -13.55
C MET A 23 3.56 4.23 -12.03
N VAL A 24 4.56 3.59 -11.44
CA VAL A 24 4.89 3.71 -10.02
C VAL A 24 6.05 4.68 -9.87
N THR A 25 5.79 5.85 -9.28
CA THR A 25 6.74 6.98 -9.28
C THR A 25 7.66 7.00 -8.07
N GLU A 26 7.17 6.53 -6.93
CA GLU A 26 7.86 6.66 -5.63
C GLU A 26 7.35 5.61 -4.65
N VAL A 27 8.20 5.26 -3.68
CA VAL A 27 7.82 4.52 -2.48
C VAL A 27 8.30 5.25 -1.23
N ASP A 28 7.37 5.50 -0.31
CA ASP A 28 7.64 6.12 0.99
C ASP A 28 7.64 5.07 2.09
N ALA A 29 8.74 4.94 2.83
CA ALA A 29 8.78 4.22 4.09
C ALA A 29 8.52 5.19 5.25
N PHE A 30 7.54 4.89 6.11
CA PHE A 30 7.14 5.82 7.17
C PHE A 30 6.88 5.13 8.51
N VAL A 31 6.97 5.95 9.57
CA VAL A 31 6.47 5.65 10.91
C VAL A 31 5.53 6.78 11.31
N ALA A 32 4.31 6.43 11.68
CA ALA A 32 3.29 7.37 12.13
C ALA A 32 3.36 7.55 13.65
N ARG A 33 2.94 8.72 14.14
CA ARG A 33 2.91 9.03 15.58
C ARG A 33 2.08 8.04 16.41
N CYS A 34 1.07 7.41 15.82
CA CYS A 34 0.25 6.41 16.51
C CYS A 34 0.96 5.05 16.71
N GLY A 35 2.13 4.86 16.11
CA GLY A 35 2.89 3.60 16.16
C GLY A 35 2.72 2.72 14.92
N CYS A 36 1.84 3.06 13.98
CA CYS A 36 1.80 2.35 12.69
C CYS A 36 3.04 2.65 11.86
N SER A 37 3.48 1.68 11.08
CA SER A 37 4.56 1.83 10.08
C SER A 37 4.14 1.19 8.77
N GLY A 38 4.75 1.59 7.66
CA GLY A 38 4.33 1.08 6.37
C GLY A 38 5.14 1.57 5.19
N LEU A 39 4.75 1.06 4.02
CA LEU A 39 5.14 1.58 2.73
C LEU A 39 3.93 2.21 2.03
N VAL A 40 4.15 3.27 1.26
CA VAL A 40 3.15 3.85 0.36
C VAL A 40 3.76 3.95 -1.04
N PHE A 41 3.11 3.34 -2.03
CA PHE A 41 3.51 3.38 -3.43
C PHE A 41 2.64 4.37 -4.18
N MET A 42 3.25 5.34 -4.85
CA MET A 42 2.56 6.40 -5.58
C MET A 42 2.34 5.99 -7.03
N PHE A 43 1.11 6.09 -7.52
CA PHE A 43 0.73 5.65 -8.86
C PHE A 43 0.29 6.81 -9.76
N ARG A 44 0.43 6.61 -11.07
CA ARG A 44 -0.23 7.36 -12.14
C ARG A 44 -0.83 6.37 -13.14
N GLY A 45 -2.07 6.62 -13.57
CA GLY A 45 -2.76 5.79 -14.57
C GLY A 45 -3.38 4.49 -14.03
N LEU A 46 -3.30 4.22 -12.72
CA LEU A 46 -3.95 3.06 -12.11
C LEU A 46 -5.39 3.39 -11.73
N GLU A 47 -6.35 2.55 -12.12
CA GLU A 47 -7.74 2.61 -11.66
C GLU A 47 -8.05 1.52 -10.63
N THR A 48 -9.10 1.69 -9.82
CA THR A 48 -9.41 0.74 -8.73
C THR A 48 -9.74 -0.66 -9.22
N GLU A 49 -10.27 -0.81 -10.43
CA GLU A 49 -10.57 -2.12 -11.03
C GLU A 49 -9.33 -2.88 -11.51
N ASP A 50 -8.24 -2.16 -11.79
CA ASP A 50 -6.96 -2.71 -12.22
C ASP A 50 -6.07 -3.17 -11.05
N VAL A 51 -6.51 -2.95 -9.81
CA VAL A 51 -5.80 -3.40 -8.60
C VAL A 51 -5.89 -4.92 -8.50
N SER A 52 -4.88 -5.60 -9.03
CA SER A 52 -4.82 -7.05 -9.10
C SER A 52 -4.35 -7.71 -7.79
N ASP A 53 -4.68 -9.00 -7.62
CA ASP A 53 -4.15 -9.81 -6.52
C ASP A 53 -2.62 -9.89 -6.53
N GLU A 54 -1.98 -9.83 -7.71
CA GLU A 54 -0.52 -9.86 -7.82
C GLU A 54 0.11 -8.57 -7.34
N LEU A 55 -0.50 -7.41 -7.63
CA LEU A 55 -0.09 -6.13 -7.08
C LEU A 55 -0.15 -6.16 -5.55
N VAL A 56 -1.26 -6.67 -4.98
CA VAL A 56 -1.43 -6.80 -3.53
C VAL A 56 -0.35 -7.71 -2.92
N LYS A 57 -0.09 -8.89 -3.51
CA LYS A 57 0.99 -9.79 -3.07
C LYS A 57 2.36 -9.14 -3.14
N THR A 58 2.61 -8.34 -4.19
CA THR A 58 3.87 -7.63 -4.37
C THR A 58 4.05 -6.57 -3.28
N ALA A 59 3.01 -5.81 -2.96
CA ALA A 59 3.05 -4.84 -1.86
C ALA A 59 3.33 -5.51 -0.50
N LEU A 60 2.75 -6.68 -0.24
CA LEU A 60 3.02 -7.46 0.97
C LEU A 60 4.48 -7.92 1.06
N LYS A 61 4.99 -8.54 -0.01
CA LYS A 61 6.41 -8.97 -0.08
C LYS A 61 7.38 -7.80 0.07
N ALA A 62 7.05 -6.65 -0.51
CA ALA A 62 7.84 -5.43 -0.39
C ALA A 62 7.89 -4.91 1.06
N ALA A 63 6.77 -4.96 1.78
CA ALA A 63 6.76 -4.60 3.20
C ALA A 63 7.60 -5.59 4.04
N GLU A 64 7.47 -6.88 3.78
CA GLU A 64 8.23 -7.92 4.47
C GLU A 64 9.74 -7.80 4.21
N SER A 65 10.16 -7.43 3.00
CA SER A 65 11.58 -7.27 2.66
C SER A 65 12.27 -6.16 3.45
N VAL A 66 11.53 -5.11 3.82
CA VAL A 66 12.02 -4.02 4.70
C VAL A 66 11.77 -4.29 6.19
N GLY A 67 11.31 -5.49 6.55
CA GLY A 67 11.14 -5.93 7.94
C GLY A 67 9.81 -5.54 8.60
N LEU A 68 8.82 -5.08 7.84
CA LEU A 68 7.48 -4.81 8.34
C LEU A 68 6.64 -6.10 8.43
N LYS A 69 5.64 -6.10 9.31
CA LYS A 69 4.64 -7.16 9.40
C LYS A 69 3.26 -6.62 8.96
N PRO A 70 2.95 -6.60 7.66
CA PRO A 70 1.76 -5.92 7.15
C PRO A 70 0.45 -6.54 7.65
N ASP A 71 -0.43 -5.70 8.22
CA ASP A 71 -1.77 -6.07 8.68
C ASP A 71 -2.87 -5.65 7.70
N VAL A 72 -2.59 -4.65 6.84
CA VAL A 72 -3.56 -4.14 5.87
C VAL A 72 -2.87 -3.66 4.59
N VAL A 73 -3.56 -3.85 3.46
CA VAL A 73 -3.29 -3.15 2.19
C VAL A 73 -4.54 -2.39 1.79
N TYR A 74 -4.38 -1.13 1.44
CA TYR A 74 -5.47 -0.28 0.97
C TYR A 74 -5.04 0.51 -0.27
N VAL A 75 -6.03 0.95 -1.03
CA VAL A 75 -5.88 1.94 -2.10
C VAL A 75 -6.52 3.25 -1.67
N ARG A 76 -5.85 4.36 -1.96
CA ARG A 76 -6.41 5.71 -1.84
C ARG A 76 -6.73 6.25 -3.22
N THR A 77 -7.94 6.75 -3.42
CA THR A 77 -8.37 7.33 -4.70
C THR A 77 -8.46 8.84 -4.66
N VAL A 78 -8.47 9.47 -5.84
CA VAL A 78 -8.89 10.86 -5.97
C VAL A 78 -10.37 10.95 -5.58
N PRO A 79 -10.77 11.88 -4.68
CA PRO A 79 -12.15 11.99 -4.25
C PRO A 79 -13.13 12.13 -5.43
N GLY A 80 -14.09 11.20 -5.50
CA GLY A 80 -15.11 11.18 -6.55
C GLY A 80 -14.69 10.52 -7.86
N THR A 81 -13.54 9.83 -7.91
CA THR A 81 -13.11 9.06 -9.09
C THR A 81 -12.57 7.68 -8.68
N ASP A 82 -12.34 6.83 -9.68
CA ASP A 82 -11.69 5.52 -9.52
C ASP A 82 -10.18 5.57 -9.73
N VAL A 83 -9.60 6.77 -9.91
CA VAL A 83 -8.16 6.95 -10.11
C VAL A 83 -7.44 6.76 -8.78
N VAL A 84 -6.53 5.79 -8.74
CA VAL A 84 -5.69 5.48 -7.58
C VAL A 84 -4.54 6.48 -7.49
N ILE A 85 -4.41 7.10 -6.32
CA ILE A 85 -3.27 7.97 -5.96
C ILE A 85 -2.13 7.10 -5.41
N ASP A 86 -2.46 6.20 -4.48
CA ASP A 86 -1.47 5.32 -3.85
C ASP A 86 -2.05 4.00 -3.37
N VAL A 87 -1.15 3.02 -3.25
CA VAL A 87 -1.37 1.76 -2.56
C VAL A 87 -0.52 1.78 -1.30
N GLY A 88 -1.15 1.68 -0.14
CA GLY A 88 -0.47 1.63 1.14
C GLY A 88 -0.52 0.23 1.75
N VAL A 89 0.62 -0.20 2.30
CA VAL A 89 0.77 -1.44 3.07
C VAL A 89 1.29 -1.11 4.46
N ARG A 90 0.57 -1.52 5.50
CA ARG A 90 0.85 -1.06 6.88
C ARG A 90 0.85 -2.17 7.90
N GLU A 91 1.79 -2.08 8.83
CA GLU A 91 1.72 -2.68 10.17
C GLU A 91 0.96 -1.70 11.09
N LEU A 92 -0.10 -2.20 11.73
CA LEU A 92 -1.05 -1.39 12.48
C LEU A 92 -0.78 -1.50 13.99
N CYS A 93 -0.87 -0.37 14.69
CA CYS A 93 -1.05 -0.39 16.14
C CYS A 93 -2.44 -0.94 16.51
N GLU A 94 -2.63 -1.37 17.76
CA GLU A 94 -3.90 -1.93 18.26
C GLU A 94 -5.11 -1.04 17.92
N ARG A 95 -5.01 0.25 18.22
CA ARG A 95 -6.06 1.22 17.92
C ARG A 95 -6.42 1.28 16.44
N CYS A 96 -5.43 1.31 15.55
CA CYS A 96 -5.72 1.37 14.12
C CYS A 96 -6.24 0.03 13.59
N SER A 97 -5.87 -1.10 14.19
CA SER A 97 -6.45 -2.40 13.85
C SER A 97 -7.97 -2.41 14.07
N GLU A 98 -8.45 -1.76 15.14
CA GLU A 98 -9.87 -1.53 15.39
C GLU A 98 -10.50 -0.60 14.34
N GLU A 99 -9.85 0.53 14.02
CA GLU A 99 -10.38 1.49 13.03
C GLU A 99 -10.51 0.88 11.61
N PHE A 100 -9.55 0.03 11.22
CA PHE A 100 -9.56 -0.70 9.95
C PHE A 100 -10.44 -1.96 9.96
N SER A 101 -11.10 -2.29 11.08
CA SER A 101 -11.99 -3.45 11.18
C SER A 101 -13.33 -3.28 10.44
N GLY A 102 -13.65 -2.05 10.01
CA GLY A 102 -14.84 -1.75 9.20
C GLY A 102 -15.92 -0.92 9.92
N ASP A 103 -15.73 -0.59 11.21
CA ASP A 103 -16.71 0.19 11.96
C ASP A 103 -16.74 1.68 11.57
N ARG A 104 -15.62 2.24 11.08
CA ARG A 104 -15.51 3.63 10.59
C ARG A 104 -14.54 3.74 9.40
N PRO A 105 -14.89 3.18 8.22
CA PRO A 105 -14.02 3.22 7.07
C PRO A 105 -13.81 4.67 6.59
N ARG A 106 -12.57 4.99 6.25
CA ARG A 106 -12.21 6.26 5.61
C ARG A 106 -12.80 6.28 4.20
N PRO A 107 -13.58 7.31 3.80
CA PRO A 107 -14.25 7.32 2.50
C PRO A 107 -13.26 7.39 1.33
N ASP A 108 -12.05 7.88 1.58
CA ASP A 108 -10.95 7.98 0.62
C ASP A 108 -10.12 6.69 0.51
N LEU A 109 -10.32 5.70 1.38
CA LEU A 109 -9.54 4.46 1.42
C LEU A 109 -10.42 3.24 1.17
N ARG A 110 -9.98 2.37 0.25
CA ARG A 110 -10.57 1.05 0.04
C ARG A 110 -9.58 -0.01 0.48
N VAL A 111 -9.95 -0.79 1.49
CA VAL A 111 -9.15 -1.94 1.94
C VAL A 111 -9.28 -3.05 0.89
N VAL A 112 -8.14 -3.56 0.41
CA VAL A 112 -8.06 -4.64 -0.59
C VAL A 112 -7.49 -5.92 0.00
N TRP A 113 -6.80 -5.84 1.13
CA TRP A 113 -6.35 -7.00 1.90
C TRP A 113 -6.22 -6.66 3.38
N ARG A 114 -6.48 -7.64 4.23
CA ARG A 114 -6.27 -7.53 5.69
C ARG A 114 -5.81 -8.89 6.23
N ARG A 115 -4.90 -8.85 7.21
CA ARG A 115 -4.49 -10.02 7.99
C ARG A 115 -5.67 -10.50 8.85
N GLY A 116 -6.00 -11.78 8.74
CA GLY A 116 -7.02 -12.47 9.54
C GLY A 116 -6.53 -12.91 10.91
#